data_AF-A0A1J5PSH6-F1
#
_entry.id   AF-A0A1J5PSH6-F1
#
_cell.length_a   1.000
_cell.length_b   1.000
_cell.length_c   1.000
_cell.angle_alpha   90.00
_cell.angle_beta   90.00
_cell.angle_gamma   90.00
#
_symmetry.space_group_name_H-M   'P 1'
#
loop_
_entity.id
_entity.type
_entity.pdbx_description
1 polymer ?
#
loop_
_entity_poly.entity_id
_entity_poly.type
_entity_poly.pdbx_seq_one_letter_code
_entity_poly.pdbx_strand_id
1 'polypeptide(L)' 'MVGDADPDIGVARRAGIPVIGVGFGYTEVPIADLNPDRLINHMNELPAAVESLMVQRNSSI' A
#
# COMPACT_ATOMS: atom_id res chain seq x y z
N MET A 1 -0.41 -5.11 -3.81
CA MET A 1 -1.59 -4.33 -4.23
C MET A 1 -1.23 -2.85 -4.21
N VAL A 2 -1.81 -2.04 -5.09
CA VAL A 2 -1.70 -0.57 -5.07
C VAL A 2 -3.12 -0.01 -5.23
N GLY A 3 -3.57 0.87 -4.34
CA GLY A 3 -4.93 1.40 -4.40
C GLY A 3 -5.21 2.53 -3.41
N ASP A 4 -6.38 3.15 -3.51
CA ASP A 4 -6.79 4.34 -2.77
C ASP A 4 -7.98 4.11 -1.82
N ALA A 5 -8.51 2.88 -1.77
CA ALA A 5 -9.76 2.60 -1.09
C ALA A 5 -9.70 1.38 -0.15
N ASP A 6 -10.68 1.29 0.75
CA ASP A 6 -10.86 0.15 1.66
C ASP A 6 -10.89 -1.23 0.97
N PRO A 7 -11.55 -1.40 -0.19
CA PRO A 7 -11.48 -2.65 -0.93
C PRO A 7 -10.05 -3.11 -1.27
N ASP A 8 -9.14 -2.19 -1.59
CA ASP A 8 -7.75 -2.52 -1.94
C ASP A 8 -6.99 -3.07 -0.73
N ILE A 9 -7.17 -2.41 0.42
CA ILE A 9 -6.59 -2.83 1.71
C ILE A 9 -7.16 -4.20 2.11
N GLY A 10 -8.48 -4.33 2.07
CA GLY A 10 -9.18 -5.55 2.48
C GLY A 10 -8.82 -6.75 1.61
N VAL A 11 -8.77 -6.57 0.28
CA VAL A 11 -8.38 -7.64 -0.65
C VAL A 11 -6.93 -8.04 -0.44
N ALA A 12 -6.01 -7.08 -0.33
CA ALA A 12 -4.60 -7.38 -0.14
C ALA A 12 -4.33 -8.17 1.14
N ARG A 13 -4.95 -7.76 2.26
CA ARG A 13 -4.84 -8.46 3.54
C ARG A 13 -5.37 -9.89 3.45
N ARG A 14 -6.54 -10.10 2.84
CA ARG A 14 -7.10 -11.45 2.64
C ARG A 14 -6.25 -12.31 1.72
N ALA A 15 -5.59 -11.71 0.74
CA ALA A 15 -4.67 -12.40 -0.16
C ALA A 15 -3.26 -12.61 0.45
N GLY A 16 -2.98 -12.09 1.64
CA GLY A 16 -1.66 -12.19 2.29
C GLY A 16 -0.55 -11.47 1.53
N ILE A 17 -0.87 -10.41 0.79
CA ILE A 17 0.11 -9.61 0.04
C ILE A 17 0.23 -8.19 0.60
N PRO A 18 1.40 -7.54 0.49
CA PRO A 18 1.56 -6.14 0.85
C PRO A 18 0.67 -5.20 0.02
N VAL A 19 0.26 -4.09 0.61
CA VAL A 19 -0.54 -3.03 0.01
C VAL A 19 0.10 -1.65 0.16
N ILE A 20 0.17 -0.93 -0.96
CA ILE A 20 0.61 0.46 -1.04
C ILE A 20 -0.63 1.31 -1.25
N GLY A 21 -0.93 2.18 -0.29
CA GLY A 21 -1.98 3.19 -0.38
C GLY A 21 -1.52 4.39 -1.21
N VAL A 22 -2.41 4.98 -2.00
CA VAL A 22 -2.13 6.22 -2.75
C VAL A 22 -2.99 7.38 -2.24
N GLY A 23 -2.35 8.47 -1.80
CA GLY A 23 -3.02 9.60 -1.13
C GLY A 23 -3.80 10.54 -2.06
N PHE A 24 -3.77 10.31 -3.37
CA PHE A 24 -4.36 11.18 -4.40
C PHE A 24 -5.58 10.56 -5.10
N GLY A 25 -6.19 9.54 -4.48
CA GLY A 25 -7.43 8.94 -4.94
C GLY A 25 -8.69 9.69 -4.48
N TYR A 26 -9.86 9.14 -4.80
CA TYR A 26 -11.16 9.76 -4.51
C TYR A 26 -12.05 8.82 -3.71
N THR A 27 -11.97 8.90 -2.39
CA THR A 27 -12.70 8.04 -1.45
C THR A 27 -13.13 8.81 -0.21
N GLU A 28 -14.17 8.32 0.47
CA GLU A 28 -14.72 8.97 1.67
C GLU A 28 -13.76 8.88 2.87
N VAL A 29 -13.07 7.75 3.01
CA VAL A 29 -12.11 7.52 4.08
C VAL A 29 -10.70 7.75 3.53
N PRO A 30 -9.91 8.69 4.08
CA PRO A 30 -8.53 8.87 3.69
C PRO A 30 -7.76 7.56 3.78
N ILE A 31 -7.05 7.19 2.71
CA ILE A 31 -6.30 5.92 2.65
C ILE A 31 -5.27 5.78 3.78
N ALA A 32 -4.77 6.90 4.32
CA ALA A 32 -3.85 6.92 5.46
C ALA A 32 -4.48 6.32 6.73
N ASP A 33 -5.78 6.52 6.93
CA ASP A 33 -6.53 6.02 8.10
C ASP A 33 -6.78 4.50 8.00
N LEU A 34 -6.64 3.93 6.81
CA LEU A 34 -6.84 2.50 6.55
C LEU A 34 -5.58 1.65 6.82
N ASN A 35 -4.47 2.29 7.21
CA ASN A 35 -3.18 1.66 7.54
C ASN A 35 -2.63 0.73 6.44
N PRO A 36 -2.28 1.27 5.25
CA PRO A 36 -1.54 0.51 4.26
C PRO A 36 -0.10 0.25 4.73
N ASP A 37 0.59 -0.73 4.14
CA ASP A 37 1.99 -1.01 4.48
C ASP A 37 2.93 0.13 4.06
N ARG A 38 2.55 0.83 2.98
CA ARG A 38 3.17 2.08 2.51
C ARG A 38 2.12 3.06 2.03
N LEU A 39 2.42 4.34 2.14
CA LEU A 39 1.62 5.42 1.58
C LEU A 39 2.49 6.23 0.62
N ILE A 40 2.01 6.52 -0.57
CA ILE A 40 2.66 7.40 -1.55
C ILE A 40 1.72 8.52 -1.98
N ASN A 41 2.27 9.70 -2.30
CA ASN A 41 1.48 10.86 -2.74
C ASN A 41 1.66 11.16 -4.24
N HIS A 42 2.61 10.49 -4.90
CA HIS A 42 2.79 10.51 -6.34
C HIS A 42 3.21 9.14 -6.88
N MET A 43 2.80 8.82 -8.10
CA MET A 43 3.10 7.54 -8.74
C MET A 43 4.60 7.31 -9.02
N ASN A 44 5.41 8.36 -9.09
CA ASN A 44 6.86 8.24 -9.26
C ASN A 44 7.57 7.68 -8.02
N GLU A 45 6.92 7.68 -6.85
CA GLU A 45 7.44 7.09 -5.60
C GLU A 45 7.24 5.56 -5.56
N LEU A 46 6.38 5.02 -6.43
CA LEU A 46 6.00 3.61 -6.42
C LEU A 46 7.20 2.64 -6.54
N PRO A 47 8.21 2.86 -7.40
CA PRO A 47 9.37 1.96 -7.48
C PRO A 47 10.09 1.80 -6.13
N ALA A 48 10.38 2.92 -5.45
CA ALA A 48 11.03 2.92 -4.15
C ALA A 48 10.16 2.26 -3.06
N ALA A 49 8.85 2.49 -3.10
CA ALA A 49 7.92 1.85 -2.17
C ALA A 49 7.91 0.33 -2.33
N VAL A 50 7.90 -0.19 -3.57
CA VAL A 50 7.97 -1.63 -3.85
C VAL A 50 9.29 -2.23 -3.36
N GLU A 51 10.42 -1.61 -3.67
CA GLU A 51 11.74 -2.06 -3.21
C GLU A 51 11.80 -2.19 -1.68
N SER A 52 11.25 -1.21 -0.96
CA SER A 52 11.22 -1.23 0.50
C SER A 52 10.47 -2.43 1.09
N LEU A 53 9.43 -2.92 0.40
CA LEU A 53 8.62 -4.06 0.82
C LEU A 53 9.30 -5.40 0.49
N MET A 54 10.15 -5.43 -0.55
CA MET A 54 10.94 -6.61 -0.89
C MET A 54 12.04 -6.86 0.13
N VAL A 55 12.73 -5.81 0.60
CA VAL A 55 13.79 -5.91 1.62
C VAL A 55 13.24 -6.45 2.94
N GLN A 56 12.09 -5.97 3.38
CA GLN A 56 11.46 -6.41 4.65
C GLN A 56 11.13 -7.91 4.66
N ARG A 57 10.76 -8.48 3.51
CA ARG A 57 10.45 -9.91 3.40
C ARG A 57 11.68 -10.80 3.52
N ASN A 58 12.84 -10.30 3.07
CA ASN A 58 14.11 -11.02 3.16
C ASN A 58 14.72 -10.99 4.58
N SER A 59 14.33 -10.04 5.43
CA SER A 59 14.79 -9.95 6.82
C SER A 59 13.97 -10.77 7.83
N SER A 60 12.89 -11.43 7.36
CA SER A 60 12.00 -12.24 8.20
C SER A 60 12.27 -13.75 8.07
N ILE A 61 13.46 -14.12 7.58
CA ILE A 61 13.99 -15.48 7.46
C ILE A 61 15.32 -15.53 8.22
#